data_AF-A0A8J5M443-F1
#
_entry.id   AF-A0A8J5M443-F1
#
_cell.length_a   1.000
_cell.length_b   1.000
_cell.length_c   1.000
_cell.angle_alpha   90.00
_cell.angle_beta   90.00
_cell.angle_gamma   90.00
#
_symmetry.space_group_name_H-M   'P 1'
#
loop_
_entity.id
_entity.type
_entity.pdbx_description
1 polymer ?
#
loop_
_entity_poly.entity_id
_entity_poly.type
_entity_poly.pdbx_seq_one_letter_code
_entity_poly.pdbx_strand_id
1 'polypeptide(L)'
;MKFTNKDLYSLLFTELSPNQARSGACQTVFKSSNGYSNQGNRFGLTLPDQRVSDVFHWIEWCGMDQISASFCERPIVRKNAKMEPISAAMLQKYIDLLYTYVRDGVALSLPDKVELVLDG
;
A
#
# COMPACT_ATOMS: atom_id res chain seq x y z
N MET A 1 -12.14 -13.36 2.13
CA MET A 1 -11.95 -12.19 3.02
C MET A 1 -12.17 -10.93 2.18
N LYS A 2 -13.07 -10.02 2.56
CA LYS A 2 -13.22 -8.73 1.84
C LYS A 2 -12.28 -7.73 2.49
N PHE A 3 -11.14 -7.47 1.87
CA PHE A 3 -10.18 -6.47 2.30
C PHE A 3 -10.69 -5.08 1.89
N THR A 4 -10.92 -4.18 2.84
CA THR A 4 -11.52 -2.86 2.59
C THR A 4 -10.50 -1.72 2.77
N ASN A 5 -10.84 -0.54 2.25
CA ASN A 5 -9.98 0.66 2.32
C ASN A 5 -9.60 1.03 3.76
N LYS A 6 -10.52 0.76 4.70
CA LYS A 6 -10.32 1.01 6.12
C LYS A 6 -9.29 0.05 6.72
N ASP A 7 -9.30 -1.21 6.31
CA ASP A 7 -8.33 -2.21 6.77
C ASP A 7 -6.92 -1.88 6.27
N LEU A 8 -6.81 -1.46 5.00
CA LEU A 8 -5.56 -1.01 4.38
C LEU A 8 -5.02 0.25 5.06
N TYR A 9 -5.88 1.25 5.29
CA TYR A 9 -5.50 2.46 5.99
C TYR A 9 -5.05 2.15 7.42
N SER A 10 -5.81 1.36 8.18
CA SER A 10 -5.46 0.97 9.55
C SER A 10 -4.23 0.07 9.64
N LEU A 11 -3.91 -0.69 8.61
CA LEU A 11 -2.70 -1.50 8.54
C LEU A 11 -1.46 -0.62 8.33
N LEU A 12 -1.53 0.30 7.37
CA LEU A 12 -0.38 1.10 6.95
C LEU A 12 -0.18 2.35 7.82
N PHE A 13 -1.26 2.88 8.41
CA PHE A 13 -1.29 4.16 9.09
C PHE A 13 -2.12 4.15 10.37
N THR A 14 -1.77 5.04 11.28
CA THR A 14 -2.47 5.33 12.53
C THR A 14 -2.80 6.82 12.55
N GLU A 15 -4.08 7.16 12.60
CA GLU A 15 -4.51 8.55 12.69
C GLU A 15 -4.16 9.13 14.07
N LEU A 16 -3.48 10.29 14.09
CA LEU A 16 -3.08 10.98 15.31
C LEU A 16 -3.95 12.22 15.58
N SER A 17 -4.30 12.94 14.52
CA SER A 17 -5.19 14.12 14.55
C SER A 17 -5.80 14.29 13.14
N PRO A 18 -6.84 15.12 12.96
CA PRO A 18 -7.41 15.36 11.63
C PRO A 18 -6.32 15.79 10.64
N ASN A 19 -6.23 15.10 9.50
CA ASN A 19 -5.18 15.30 8.48
C ASN A 19 -3.76 14.94 8.94
N GLN A 20 -3.59 14.17 10.02
CA GLN A 20 -2.29 13.73 10.50
C GLN A 20 -2.30 12.23 10.76
N ALA A 21 -1.49 11.50 10.00
CA ALA A 21 -1.38 10.06 10.10
C ALA A 21 0.07 9.66 10.34
N ARG A 22 0.31 8.74 11.27
CA ARG A 22 1.60 8.10 11.49
C ARG A 22 1.65 6.81 10.70
N SER A 23 2.71 6.57 9.95
CA SER A 23 2.94 5.26 9.34
C SER A 23 3.27 4.21 10.38
N GLY A 24 2.61 3.05 10.32
CA GLY A 24 2.95 1.88 11.14
C GLY A 24 4.31 1.29 10.79
N ALA A 25 4.76 1.43 9.54
CA ALA A 25 6.00 0.83 9.04
C ALA A 25 7.28 1.57 9.47
N CYS A 26 7.19 2.87 9.80
CA CYS A 26 8.35 3.71 10.07
C CYS A 26 8.15 4.77 11.16
N GLN A 27 6.96 4.83 11.77
CA GLN A 27 6.57 5.81 12.79
C GLN A 27 6.66 7.28 12.34
N THR A 28 6.93 7.53 11.06
CA THR A 28 6.98 8.87 10.49
C THR A 28 5.58 9.44 10.44
N VAL A 29 5.45 10.69 10.87
CA VAL A 29 4.19 11.42 10.88
C VAL A 29 4.05 12.19 9.57
N PHE A 30 2.96 11.91 8.87
CA PHE A 30 2.56 12.58 7.65
C PHE A 30 1.44 13.58 7.95
N LYS A 31 1.49 14.74 7.29
CA LYS A 31 0.43 15.75 7.33
C LYS A 31 -0.21 15.80 5.95
N SER A 32 -1.51 15.59 5.89
CA SER A 32 -2.30 15.73 4.68
C SER A 32 -2.41 17.19 4.31
N SER A 33 -2.13 17.51 3.05
CA SER A 33 -2.50 18.77 2.45
C SER A 33 -3.90 18.61 1.89
N ASN A 34 -4.85 19.44 2.34
CA ASN A 34 -6.27 19.36 2.00
C ASN A 34 -6.48 19.21 0.47
N GLY A 35 -6.88 18.02 0.02
CA GLY A 35 -7.08 17.75 -1.41
C GLY A 35 -7.51 16.31 -1.67
N TYR A 36 -8.82 16.10 -1.85
CA TYR A 36 -9.36 14.85 -2.38
C TYR A 36 -9.12 14.80 -3.89
N SER A 37 -8.39 13.80 -4.41
CA SER A 37 -8.42 13.51 -5.84
C SER A 37 -8.69 12.02 -6.12
N ASN A 38 -9.90 11.76 -6.63
CA ASN A 38 -10.47 10.46 -6.97
C ASN A 38 -10.11 9.98 -8.39
N GLN A 39 -8.92 10.29 -8.91
CA GLN A 39 -8.56 9.93 -10.29
C GLN A 39 -7.30 9.07 -10.33
N GLY A 40 -7.48 7.75 -10.41
CA GLY A 40 -6.37 6.86 -10.78
C GLY A 40 -6.50 5.39 -10.35
N ASN A 41 -7.33 5.07 -9.36
CA ASN A 41 -7.30 3.75 -8.75
C ASN A 41 -8.07 2.70 -9.59
N ARG A 42 -7.37 1.71 -10.17
CA ARG A 42 -8.01 0.62 -10.93
C ARG A 42 -8.87 -0.29 -10.05
N PHE A 43 -8.66 -0.28 -8.74
CA PHE A 43 -9.46 -1.01 -7.77
C PHE A 43 -10.68 -0.23 -7.26
N GLY A 44 -10.90 1.03 -7.70
CA GLY A 44 -12.08 1.82 -7.33
C GLY A 44 -12.15 2.22 -5.84
N LEU A 45 -11.01 2.34 -5.16
CA LEU A 45 -10.96 2.63 -3.73
C LEU A 45 -10.95 4.15 -3.45
N THR A 46 -11.93 4.62 -2.67
CA THR A 46 -11.92 5.97 -2.08
C THR A 46 -11.04 5.96 -0.81
N LEU A 47 -9.88 6.61 -0.87
CA LEU A 47 -8.96 6.73 0.26
C LEU A 47 -9.10 8.13 0.89
N PRO A 48 -9.16 8.23 2.23
CA PRO A 48 -9.47 9.49 2.92
C PRO A 48 -8.34 10.54 2.81
N ASP A 49 -7.15 10.13 2.37
CA ASP A 49 -5.95 10.96 2.33
C ASP A 49 -5.19 10.74 1.01
N GLN A 50 -4.82 11.83 0.33
CA GLN A 50 -4.08 11.79 -0.94
C GLN A 50 -2.77 11.00 -0.82
N ARG A 51 -2.07 11.13 0.31
CA ARG A 51 -0.82 10.42 0.55
C ARG A 51 -1.04 8.91 0.65
N VAL A 52 -2.13 8.50 1.30
CA VAL A 52 -2.47 7.08 1.40
C VAL A 52 -2.88 6.52 0.04
N SER A 53 -3.58 7.33 -0.75
CA SER A 53 -3.86 7.05 -2.16
C SER A 53 -2.59 6.83 -2.97
N ASP A 54 -1.64 7.75 -2.87
CA ASP A 54 -0.37 7.66 -3.60
C ASP A 54 0.45 6.44 -3.16
N VAL A 55 0.54 6.15 -1.86
CA VAL A 55 1.22 4.95 -1.35
C VAL A 55 0.54 3.68 -1.88
N PHE A 56 -0.79 3.65 -1.92
CA PHE A 56 -1.52 2.52 -2.48
C PHE A 56 -1.24 2.36 -3.99
N HIS A 57 -1.28 3.43 -4.77
CA HIS A 57 -0.95 3.38 -6.20
C HIS A 57 0.51 2.94 -6.46
N TRP A 58 1.46 3.35 -5.60
CA TRP A 58 2.83 2.85 -5.67
C TRP A 58 2.90 1.33 -5.44
N ILE A 59 2.17 0.83 -4.45
CA ILE A 59 2.10 -0.60 -4.13
C ILE A 59 1.39 -1.37 -5.24
N GLU A 60 0.31 -0.82 -5.81
CA GLU A 60 -0.39 -1.38 -6.95
C GLU A 60 0.55 -1.54 -8.15
N TRP A 61 1.30 -0.49 -8.50
CA TRP A 61 2.26 -0.54 -9.59
C TRP A 61 3.37 -1.57 -9.35
N CYS A 62 3.95 -1.61 -8.15
CA CYS A 62 4.99 -2.58 -7.83
C CYS A 62 4.45 -4.02 -7.72
N GLY A 63 3.24 -4.19 -7.17
CA GLY A 63 2.63 -5.48 -6.90
C GLY A 63 2.00 -6.13 -8.14
N MET A 64 1.28 -5.35 -8.96
CA MET A 64 0.63 -5.87 -10.16
C MET A 64 1.63 -6.17 -11.28
N ASP A 65 2.53 -5.23 -11.55
CA ASP A 65 3.47 -5.35 -12.68
C ASP A 65 4.79 -6.03 -12.26
N GLN A 66 4.86 -6.58 -11.04
CA GLN A 66 6.05 -7.20 -10.44
C GLN A 66 7.31 -6.33 -10.53
N ILE A 67 7.12 -5.01 -10.42
CA ILE A 67 8.19 -4.04 -10.52
C ILE A 67 8.86 -3.87 -9.16
N SER A 68 10.20 -3.94 -9.12
CA SER A 68 10.98 -3.72 -7.90
C SER A 68 10.69 -2.35 -7.27
N ALA A 69 10.65 -2.27 -5.94
CA ALA A 69 10.41 -1.01 -5.21
C ALA A 69 11.41 0.12 -5.55
N SER A 70 12.61 -0.19 -6.05
CA SER A 70 13.57 0.82 -6.56
C SER A 70 13.06 1.66 -7.74
N PHE A 71 11.99 1.22 -8.39
CA PHE A 71 11.34 1.93 -9.47
C PHE A 71 10.84 3.32 -9.07
N CYS A 72 10.31 3.47 -7.86
CA CYS A 72 9.78 4.76 -7.39
C CYS A 72 10.86 5.84 -7.24
N GLU A 73 12.14 5.45 -7.17
CA GLU A 73 13.27 6.37 -7.04
C GLU A 73 13.90 6.75 -8.38
N ARG A 74 13.52 6.10 -9.48
CA ARG A 74 14.10 6.37 -10.80
C ARG A 74 13.81 7.83 -11.20
N PRO A 75 14.79 8.60 -11.71
CA PRO A 75 14.59 10.01 -12.06
C PRO A 75 13.45 10.25 -13.06
N ILE A 76 13.31 9.38 -14.06
CA ILE A 76 12.23 9.47 -15.05
C ILE A 76 10.85 9.20 -14.41
N VAL A 77 10.79 8.32 -13.42
CA VAL A 77 9.56 7.99 -12.72
C VAL A 77 9.19 9.15 -11.80
N ARG A 78 10.14 9.69 -11.04
CA ARG A 78 9.90 10.89 -10.21
C ARG A 78 9.47 12.12 -11.00
N LYS A 79 9.96 12.27 -12.24
CA LYS A 79 9.58 13.39 -13.11
C LYS A 79 8.18 13.27 -13.69
N ASN A 80 7.69 12.04 -13.91
CA ASN A 80 6.45 11.79 -14.64
C ASN A 80 5.31 11.28 -13.74
N ALA A 81 5.62 10.74 -12.56
CA ALA A 81 4.62 10.30 -11.60
C ALA A 81 3.92 11.52 -10.98
N LYS A 82 2.58 11.46 -10.94
CA LYS A 82 1.75 12.47 -10.25
C LYS A 82 1.66 12.22 -8.74
N MET A 83 2.20 11.09 -8.28
CA MET A 83 2.17 10.66 -6.90
C MET A 83 3.29 11.30 -6.10
N GLU A 84 3.04 11.54 -4.82
CA GLU A 84 4.06 11.98 -3.89
C GLU A 84 5.28 11.04 -3.86
N PRO A 85 6.51 11.57 -3.86
CA PRO A 85 7.72 10.76 -3.81
C PRO A 85 7.78 9.90 -2.55
N ILE A 86 8.16 8.63 -2.74
CA ILE A 86 8.45 7.68 -1.68
C ILE A 86 9.83 7.07 -1.90
N SER A 87 10.53 6.71 -0.80
CA SER A 87 11.77 5.96 -0.91
C SER A 87 11.49 4.49 -1.16
N ALA A 88 12.38 3.82 -1.90
CA ALA A 88 12.26 2.41 -2.23
C ALA A 88 12.20 1.55 -0.97
N ALA A 89 13.02 1.89 0.03
CA ALA A 89 13.02 1.22 1.32
C ALA A 89 11.67 1.35 2.06
N MET A 90 10.99 2.49 1.94
CA MET A 90 9.68 2.69 2.55
C MET A 90 8.60 1.93 1.81
N LEU A 91 8.62 2.00 0.47
CA LEU A 91 7.68 1.28 -0.37
C LEU A 91 7.79 -0.23 -0.15
N GLN A 92 9.01 -0.76 -0.08
CA GLN A 92 9.25 -2.17 0.20
C GLN A 92 8.67 -2.58 1.56
N LYS A 93 8.87 -1.78 2.61
CA LYS A 93 8.28 -2.06 3.93
C LYS A 93 6.75 -2.15 3.89
N TYR A 94 6.09 -1.28 3.12
CA TYR A 94 4.63 -1.34 2.98
C TYR A 94 4.18 -2.58 2.20
N ILE A 95 4.91 -2.95 1.15
CA ILE A 95 4.67 -4.20 0.40
C ILE A 95 4.83 -5.40 1.33
N ASP A 96 5.90 -5.46 2.11
CA ASP A 96 6.18 -6.56 3.04
C ASP A 96 5.11 -6.67 4.13
N LEU A 97 4.64 -5.53 4.65
CA LEU A 97 3.58 -5.48 5.66
C LEU A 97 2.25 -5.99 5.10
N LEU A 98 1.89 -5.58 3.88
CA LEU A 98 0.69 -6.09 3.19
C LEU A 98 0.81 -7.58 2.89
N TYR A 99 1.98 -8.04 2.42
CA TYR A 99 2.22 -9.45 2.15
C TYR A 99 2.07 -10.29 3.43
N THR A 100 2.64 -9.82 4.54
CA THR A 100 2.56 -10.51 5.84
C THR A 100 1.11 -10.57 6.31
N TYR A 101 0.37 -9.46 6.25
CA TYR A 101 -1.04 -9.43 6.63
C TYR A 101 -1.89 -10.40 5.79
N VAL A 102 -1.70 -10.40 4.46
CA VAL A 102 -2.42 -11.32 3.56
C VAL A 102 -2.02 -12.76 3.85
N ARG A 103 -0.73 -13.04 4.04
CA ARG A 103 -0.22 -14.38 4.38
C ARG A 103 -0.85 -14.90 5.68
N ASP A 104 -0.87 -14.08 6.73
CA ASP A 104 -1.43 -14.48 8.03
C ASP A 104 -2.94 -14.67 7.95
N GLY A 105 -3.65 -13.79 7.22
CA GLY A 105 -5.08 -13.95 6.96
C GLY A 105 -5.41 -15.22 6.17
N VAL A 106 -4.58 -15.57 5.17
CA VAL A 106 -4.69 -16.82 4.42
C VAL A 106 -4.38 -18.01 5.32
N ALA A 107 -3.32 -17.96 6.12
CA ALA A 107 -2.93 -19.03 7.05
C ALA A 107 -4.06 -19.36 8.04
N LEU A 108 -4.74 -18.34 8.57
CA LEU A 108 -5.90 -18.51 9.45
C LEU A 108 -7.16 -19.03 8.73
N SER A 109 -7.25 -18.82 7.41
CA SER A 109 -8.40 -19.25 6.60
C SER A 109 -8.21 -20.63 5.98
N LEU A 110 -6.99 -21.19 6.03
CA LEU A 110 -6.70 -22.50 5.47
C LEU A 110 -7.19 -23.60 6.43
N PRO A 111 -7.88 -24.64 5.93
CA PRO A 111 -8.23 -25.79 6.74
C PRO A 111 -6.98 -26.60 7.13
N ASP A 112 -7.06 -27.40 8.20
CA ASP A 112 -5.96 -28.22 8.74
C ASP A 112 -5.35 -29.19 7.71
N LYS A 113 -6.06 -29.48 6.61
CA LYS A 113 -5.57 -30.24 5.46
C LYS A 113 -5.73 -29.44 4.19
N VAL A 114 -4.60 -29.18 3.54
CA VAL A 114 -4.52 -28.54 2.23
C VAL A 114 -3.70 -29.43 1.31
N GLU A 115 -4.19 -29.63 0.09
CA GLU A 115 -3.49 -30.38 -0.95
C GLU A 115 -2.92 -29.37 -1.95
N LEU A 116 -1.59 -29.38 -2.10
CA LEU A 116 -0.88 -28.51 -3.03
C LEU A 116 -0.69 -29.25 -4.34
N VAL A 117 -1.40 -28.81 -5.38
CA VAL A 117 -1.15 -29.27 -6.75
C VAL A 117 -0.12 -28.33 -7.37
N LEU A 118 1.05 -28.86 -7.71
CA LEU A 118 2.08 -28.15 -8.46
C LEU A 118 1.87 -28.45 -9.94
N ASP A 119 1.54 -27.42 -10.72
CA ASP A 119 1.52 -27.52 -12.18
C ASP A 119 2.93 -27.23 -12.71
N GLY A 120 3.43 -28.12 -13.57
CA GLY A 120 4.84 -28.20 -14.01
C GLY A 120 5.05 -27.72 -15.44
#